data_AF-A0A7S1KKP2-F1
#
_entry.id   AF-A0A7S1KKP2-F1
#
_cell.length_a   1.000
_cell.length_b   1.000
_cell.length_c   1.000
_cell.angle_alpha   90.00
_cell.angle_beta   90.00
_cell.angle_gamma   90.00
#
_symmetry.space_group_name_H-M   'P 1'
#
loop_
_entity.id
_entity.type
_entity.pdbx_description
1 polymer ?
#
loop_
_entity_poly.entity_id
_entity_poly.type
_entity_poly.pdbx_seq_one_letter_code
_entity_poly.pdbx_strand_id
1 'polypeptide(L)'
;ILKDIEWLAAMNPPGAGRNRVDPRVVSLFAAIHMSFPSQSSIDRIYKTILNHKFMSFSEAVQEVASKLPQATLQLQDSIIEALPRTPSKFHYVFNLRDLSRVYQGVWLADPQV
;
A
#
# COMPACT_ATOMS: atom_id res chain seq x y z
N ILE A 1 33.70 -21.14 3.18
CA ILE A 1 32.67 -21.58 4.17
C ILE A 1 31.89 -20.34 4.54
N LEU A 2 30.57 -20.33 4.32
CA LEU A 2 29.70 -19.26 4.82
C LEU A 2 29.35 -19.58 6.27
N LYS A 3 29.49 -18.61 7.17
CA LYS A 3 29.15 -18.72 8.60
C LYS A 3 28.27 -17.53 8.98
N ASP A 4 27.37 -17.75 9.94
CA ASP A 4 26.51 -16.73 10.55
C ASP A 4 25.62 -15.97 9.54
N ILE A 5 24.85 -16.70 8.72
CA ILE A 5 23.91 -16.12 7.74
C ILE A 5 22.47 -16.53 8.06
N GLU A 6 21.58 -15.54 8.06
CA GLU A 6 20.13 -15.73 8.12
C GLU A 6 19.49 -15.29 6.79
N TRP A 7 18.43 -16.00 6.37
CA TRP A 7 17.74 -15.73 5.12
C TRP A 7 16.31 -15.26 5.39
N LEU A 8 15.94 -14.13 4.78
CA LEU A 8 14.57 -13.64 4.71
C LEU A 8 14.15 -13.57 3.25
N ALA A 9 12.98 -14.13 2.93
CA ALA A 9 12.43 -14.15 1.57
C ALA A 9 10.96 -13.74 1.57
N ALA A 10 10.52 -13.12 0.47
CA ALA A 10 9.13 -12.80 0.21
C ALA A 10 8.78 -13.14 -1.24
N MET A 11 7.55 -13.59 -1.46
CA MET A 11 7.05 -13.93 -2.80
C MET A 11 5.58 -13.56 -2.92
N ASN A 12 5.14 -13.31 -4.15
CA ASN A 12 3.72 -13.17 -4.45
C ASN A 12 3.07 -14.57 -4.59
N PRO A 13 1.77 -14.70 -4.30
CA PRO A 13 1.05 -15.94 -4.52
C PRO A 13 1.19 -16.44 -5.98
N PRO A 14 1.30 -17.76 -6.19
CA PRO A 14 1.36 -18.32 -7.54
C PRO A 14 0.05 -18.07 -8.29
N GLY A 15 0.14 -17.82 -9.60
CA GLY A 15 -1.01 -17.45 -10.44
C GLY A 15 -0.80 -16.12 -11.18
N ALA A 16 -1.75 -15.74 -12.05
CA ALA A 16 -1.67 -14.53 -12.88
C ALA A 16 -0.35 -14.39 -13.68
N GLY A 17 0.21 -15.52 -14.15
CA GLY A 17 1.48 -15.57 -14.88
C GLY A 17 2.73 -15.71 -14.02
N ARG A 18 2.60 -15.87 -12.69
CA ARG A 18 3.72 -16.07 -11.76
C ARG A 18 3.99 -17.56 -11.54
N ASN A 19 5.27 -17.94 -11.61
CA ASN A 19 5.72 -19.32 -11.40
C ASN A 19 5.57 -19.74 -9.94
N ARG A 20 5.31 -21.03 -9.73
CA ARG A 20 5.39 -21.66 -8.41
C ARG A 20 6.87 -21.83 -8.04
N VAL A 21 7.18 -21.63 -6.76
CA VAL A 21 8.50 -21.95 -6.21
C VAL A 21 8.57 -23.44 -5.93
N ASP A 22 9.73 -24.05 -6.15
CA ASP A 22 9.95 -25.48 -5.87
C ASP A 22 9.63 -25.77 -4.38
N PRO A 23 8.77 -26.75 -4.08
CA PRO A 23 8.41 -27.11 -2.71
C PRO A 23 9.62 -27.40 -1.80
N ARG A 24 10.74 -27.88 -2.36
CA ARG A 24 11.99 -28.11 -1.62
C ARG A 24 12.54 -26.81 -1.06
N VAL A 25 12.52 -25.73 -1.84
CA VAL A 25 12.98 -24.42 -1.37
C VAL A 25 12.03 -23.90 -0.30
N VAL A 26 10.71 -24.00 -0.51
CA VAL A 26 9.71 -23.53 0.47
C VAL A 26 9.85 -24.26 1.81
N SER A 27 10.17 -25.56 1.80
CA SER A 27 10.37 -26.35 3.03
C SER A 27 11.55 -25.91 3.91
N LEU A 28 12.47 -25.09 3.37
CA LEU A 28 13.58 -24.51 4.12
C LEU A 28 13.18 -23.25 4.91
N PHE A 29 11.96 -22.73 4.70
CA PHE A 29 11.48 -21.49 5.31
C PHE A 29 10.20 -21.72 6.11
N ALA A 30 10.01 -20.92 7.16
CA ALA A 30 8.70 -20.73 7.76
C ALA A 30 7.87 -19.79 6.86
N ALA A 31 6.90 -20.33 6.12
CA ALA A 31 6.05 -19.55 5.23
C ALA A 31 4.86 -18.92 5.99
N ILE A 32 4.73 -17.60 5.92
CA ILE A 32 3.61 -16.85 6.50
C ILE A 32 2.80 -16.22 5.36
N HIS A 33 1.49 -16.49 5.33
CA HIS A 33 0.59 -15.89 4.34
C HIS A 33 0.08 -14.53 4.85
N MET A 34 0.44 -13.46 4.16
CA MET A 34 -0.08 -12.12 4.46
C MET A 34 -1.34 -11.84 3.65
N SER A 35 -2.48 -11.73 4.33
CA SER A 35 -3.72 -11.24 3.75
C SER A 35 -3.69 -9.72 3.59
N PHE A 36 -4.46 -9.21 2.63
CA PHE A 36 -4.61 -7.77 2.45
C PHE A 36 -5.29 -7.15 3.68
N PRO A 37 -4.83 -5.98 4.18
CA PRO A 37 -5.42 -5.33 5.34
C PRO A 37 -6.84 -4.86 5.06
N SER A 38 -7.67 -4.76 6.11
CA SER A 38 -9.02 -4.20 5.97
C SER A 38 -8.98 -2.73 5.57
N GLN A 39 -10.03 -2.24 4.90
CA GLN A 39 -10.15 -0.83 4.53
C GLN A 39 -10.09 0.09 5.76
N SER A 40 -10.68 -0.32 6.88
CA SER A 40 -10.58 0.37 8.18
C SER A 40 -9.15 0.44 8.71
N SER A 41 -8.33 -0.59 8.48
CA SER A 41 -6.92 -0.59 8.88
C SER A 41 -6.12 0.38 8.02
N ILE A 42 -6.37 0.40 6.71
CA ILE A 42 -5.70 1.30 5.77
C ILE A 42 -6.06 2.76 6.08
N ASP A 43 -7.34 3.04 6.28
CA ASP A 43 -7.84 4.37 6.69
C ASP A 43 -7.15 4.82 7.98
N ARG A 44 -7.10 3.96 9.00
CA ARG A 44 -6.41 4.26 10.27
C ARG A 44 -4.93 4.56 10.08
N ILE A 45 -4.21 3.75 9.31
CA ILE A 45 -2.76 3.94 9.05
C ILE A 45 -2.51 5.32 8.44
N TYR A 46 -3.23 5.67 7.36
CA TYR A 46 -3.02 6.96 6.70
C TYR A 46 -3.51 8.14 7.53
N LYS A 47 -4.60 8.00 8.29
CA LYS A 47 -5.04 9.03 9.25
C LYS A 47 -3.97 9.30 10.30
N THR A 48 -3.39 8.26 10.90
CA THR A 48 -2.33 8.45 11.92
C THR A 48 -1.10 9.16 11.34
N ILE A 49 -0.67 8.75 10.14
CA ILE A 49 0.44 9.40 9.42
C ILE A 49 0.11 10.89 9.19
N LEU A 50 -1.01 11.18 8.55
CA LEU A 50 -1.37 12.55 8.21
C LEU A 50 -1.61 13.43 9.45
N ASN A 51 -2.33 12.94 10.45
CA ASN A 51 -2.57 13.71 11.66
C ASN A 51 -1.25 14.12 12.32
N HIS A 52 -0.26 13.23 12.35
CA HIS A 52 1.07 13.56 12.88
C HIS A 52 1.80 14.62 12.03
N LYS A 53 1.78 14.50 10.71
CA LYS A 53 2.40 15.49 9.81
C LYS A 53 1.76 16.88 9.94
N PHE A 54 0.43 16.92 10.04
CA PHE A 54 -0.33 18.16 9.95
C PHE A 54 -0.51 18.87 11.31
N MET A 55 0.05 18.36 12.41
CA MET A 55 -0.06 18.99 13.75
C MET A 55 0.43 20.46 13.78
N SER A 56 1.39 20.82 12.94
CA SER A 56 1.95 22.17 12.85
C SER A 56 1.20 23.10 11.88
N PHE A 57 0.16 22.61 11.21
CA PHE A 57 -0.64 23.37 10.26
C PHE A 57 -1.86 23.97 10.95
N SER A 58 -2.58 24.87 10.28
CA SER A 58 -3.82 25.45 10.81
C SER A 58 -4.90 24.38 11.05
N GLU A 59 -5.81 24.64 11.99
CA GLU A 59 -6.92 23.72 12.32
C GLU A 59 -7.77 23.37 11.10
N ALA A 60 -8.01 24.34 10.20
CA ALA A 60 -8.74 24.11 8.97
C ALA A 60 -8.05 23.07 8.06
N VAL A 61 -6.72 23.11 7.96
CA VAL A 61 -5.95 22.12 7.18
C VAL A 61 -5.95 20.76 7.88
N GLN A 62 -5.83 20.73 9.21
CA GLN A 62 -5.90 19.50 9.99
C GLN A 62 -7.26 18.79 9.80
N GLU A 63 -8.36 19.54 9.82
CA GLU A 63 -9.70 18.99 9.61
C GLU A 63 -9.82 18.34 8.23
N VAL A 64 -9.33 18.99 7.19
CA VAL A 64 -9.32 18.43 5.82
C VAL A 64 -8.40 17.22 5.71
N ALA A 65 -7.20 17.29 6.29
CA ALA A 65 -6.23 16.20 6.25
C ALA A 65 -6.78 14.92 6.90
N SER A 66 -7.58 15.05 7.97
CA SER A 66 -8.22 13.91 8.64
C SER A 66 -9.24 13.16 7.76
N LYS A 67 -9.84 13.84 6.77
CA LYS A 67 -10.85 13.28 5.85
C LYS A 67 -10.23 12.69 4.58
N LEU A 68 -8.99 13.04 4.24
CA LEU A 68 -8.29 12.57 3.03
C LEU A 68 -8.24 11.04 2.91
N PRO A 69 -7.90 10.26 3.95
CA PRO A 69 -7.86 8.79 3.89
C PRO A 69 -9.15 8.14 3.42
N GLN A 70 -10.28 8.61 3.91
CA GLN A 70 -11.57 8.09 3.49
C GLN A 70 -11.88 8.45 2.03
N ALA A 71 -11.61 9.69 1.63
CA ALA A 71 -11.87 10.16 0.27
C ALA A 71 -11.02 9.43 -0.78
N THR A 72 -9.73 9.20 -0.52
CA THR A 72 -8.86 8.50 -1.47
C THR A 72 -9.18 7.01 -1.59
N LEU A 73 -9.64 6.37 -0.51
CA LEU A 73 -10.10 4.98 -0.54
C LEU A 73 -11.35 4.83 -1.40
N GLN A 74 -12.35 5.71 -1.23
CA GLN A 74 -13.54 5.73 -2.09
C GLN A 74 -13.20 6.00 -3.56
N LEU A 75 -12.25 6.91 -3.80
CA LEU A 75 -11.76 7.18 -5.14
C LEU A 75 -11.06 5.96 -5.74
N GLN A 76 -10.25 5.24 -4.95
CA GLN A 76 -9.58 4.03 -5.40
C GLN A 76 -10.59 2.96 -5.81
N ASP A 77 -11.64 2.74 -5.01
CA ASP A 77 -12.70 1.78 -5.33
C ASP A 77 -13.39 2.15 -6.65
N SER A 78 -13.74 3.43 -6.82
CA SER A 78 -14.35 3.96 -8.05
C SER A 78 -13.45 3.78 -9.29
N ILE A 79 -12.14 3.99 -9.13
CA ILE A 79 -11.15 3.83 -10.21
C ILE A 79 -11.01 2.35 -10.60
N ILE A 80 -10.96 1.44 -9.63
CA ILE A 80 -10.86 0.00 -9.89
C ILE A 80 -12.06 -0.49 -10.69
N GLU A 81 -13.26 0.00 -10.37
CA GLU A 81 -14.48 -0.32 -11.11
C GLU A 81 -14.49 0.31 -12.51
N ALA A 82 -14.12 1.58 -12.63
CA ALA A 82 -14.17 2.31 -13.90
C ALA A 82 -13.07 1.89 -14.89
N LEU A 83 -11.90 1.45 -14.40
CA LEU A 83 -10.71 1.17 -15.19
C LEU A 83 -10.23 -0.29 -15.00
N PRO A 84 -11.02 -1.29 -15.45
CA PRO A 84 -10.64 -2.68 -15.31
C PRO A 84 -9.44 -3.03 -16.20
N ARG A 85 -8.65 -4.00 -15.74
CA ARG A 85 -7.52 -4.54 -16.50
C ARG A 85 -8.03 -5.35 -17.69
N THR A 86 -7.76 -4.89 -18.90
CA THR A 86 -8.07 -5.60 -20.14
C THR A 86 -6.78 -5.96 -20.89
N PRO A 87 -6.79 -6.88 -21.87
CA PRO A 87 -5.59 -7.17 -22.67
C PRO A 87 -4.98 -5.93 -23.34
N SER A 88 -5.83 -5.01 -23.83
CA SER A 88 -5.38 -3.73 -24.41
C SER A 88 -4.91 -2.72 -23.36
N LYS A 89 -5.42 -2.81 -22.11
CA LYS A 89 -5.06 -1.94 -20.99
C LYS A 89 -4.46 -2.74 -19.83
N PHE A 90 -3.48 -3.59 -20.12
CA PHE A 90 -2.89 -4.50 -19.14
C PHE A 90 -2.15 -3.80 -18.00
N HIS A 91 -1.81 -2.52 -18.19
CA HIS A 91 -1.10 -1.66 -17.24
C HIS A 91 -2.03 -1.00 -16.20
N TYR A 92 -3.36 -1.17 -16.30
CA TYR A 92 -4.29 -0.72 -15.27
C TYR A 92 -4.23 -1.66 -14.06
N VAL A 93 -3.31 -1.36 -13.14
CA VAL A 93 -3.07 -2.12 -11.91
C VAL A 93 -3.01 -1.13 -10.75
N PHE A 94 -4.15 -0.91 -10.11
CA PHE A 94 -4.27 -0.03 -8.94
C PHE A 94 -4.09 -0.84 -7.65
N ASN A 95 -3.15 -0.43 -6.82
CA ASN A 95 -2.86 -1.10 -5.54
C ASN A 95 -2.47 -0.07 -4.47
N LEU A 96 -2.17 -0.53 -3.24
CA LEU A 96 -1.81 0.37 -2.13
C LEU A 96 -0.58 1.23 -2.41
N ARG A 97 0.34 0.80 -3.27
CA ARG A 97 1.52 1.60 -3.66
C ARG A 97 1.12 2.91 -4.30
N ASP A 98 0.04 2.94 -5.08
CA ASP A 98 -0.41 4.14 -5.75
C ASP A 98 -0.96 5.15 -4.74
N LEU A 99 -1.75 4.68 -3.76
CA LEU A 99 -2.13 5.49 -2.60
C LEU A 99 -0.91 5.98 -1.82
N SER A 100 0.07 5.10 -1.54
CA SER A 100 1.27 5.49 -0.80
C SER A 100 2.05 6.61 -1.49
N ARG A 101 2.12 6.62 -2.83
CA ARG A 101 2.76 7.71 -3.59
C ARG A 101 2.02 9.03 -3.46
N VAL A 102 0.68 9.00 -3.50
CA VAL A 102 -0.15 10.21 -3.26
C VAL A 102 0.13 10.77 -1.87
N TYR A 103 0.14 9.92 -0.85
CA TYR A 103 0.43 10.34 0.52
C TYR A 103 1.87 10.81 0.72
N GLN A 104 2.84 10.23 0.03
CA GLN A 104 4.21 10.73 0.03
C GLN A 104 4.27 12.15 -0.54
N GLY A 105 3.53 12.44 -1.61
CA GLY A 105 3.42 13.80 -2.14
C GLY A 105 2.80 14.77 -1.13
N VAL A 106 1.68 14.39 -0.51
CA VAL A 106 1.02 15.20 0.54
C VAL A 106 1.94 15.41 1.74
N TRP A 107 2.74 14.41 2.11
CA TRP A 107 3.68 14.47 3.22
C TRP A 107 4.78 15.53 3.04
N LEU A 108 5.14 15.85 1.79
CA LEU A 108 6.15 16.86 1.47
C LEU A 108 5.63 18.30 1.62
N ALA A 109 4.35 18.51 1.97
CA ALA A 109 3.79 19.83 2.23
C ALA A 109 4.57 20.57 3.33
N ASP A 110 4.77 21.88 3.13
CA ASP A 110 5.46 22.77 4.05
C ASP A 110 4.41 23.68 4.74
N PRO A 111 4.39 23.79 6.08
CA PRO A 111 3.48 24.71 6.78
C PRO A 111 3.76 26.20 6.53
N GLN A 112 4.91 26.57 5.98
CA GLN A 112 5.33 27.96 5.78
C GLN A 112 5.03 28.52 4.37
N VAL A 113 4.64 27.66 3.44
CA VAL A 113 4.27 28.00 2.06
C VAL A 113 2.76 27.88 1.90
#